data_AF-U7UUL2-F1
#
_entry.id   AF-U7UUL2-F1
#
_cell.length_a   1.000
_cell.length_b   1.000
_cell.length_c   1.000
_cell.angle_alpha   90.00
_cell.angle_beta   90.00
_cell.angle_gamma   90.00
#
_symmetry.space_group_name_H-M   'P 1'
#
loop_
_entity.id
_entity.type
_entity.pdbx_description
1 polymer ?
#
loop_
_entity_poly.entity_id
_entity_poly.type
_entity_poly.pdbx_seq_one_letter_code
_entity_poly.pdbx_strand_id
1 'polypeptide(L)'
;MGKYNLLDEKWIPVILNEKGSIEKVSILELFKNASSYLALGGDTETQKFALLRFLLAIPQTVYSRFGMNGDPYEFFEVDEKLMQIEEVEDEDSEDYKYELGSTWSDLWKEKKYSKIMFDYLERWRDRFYLFDDKYPFYQVTSDVVAEDKISRANPTTISGKTMNRVISESGNKIALFSPKNELKNNKEILSEDEIARWLITFQGYVGTSDKVIFGKEKYTASKGWIYDIGGIYLEGDNIFETLMLNTILGNRDNFYYKKQKPCWEYSGQEIIDRYLVKNDPDNIAELYTTWSRAIYINPETDVEKPFEMQVVKVPDIDHRDMFLEPMTVYRENKQGPNKDSFTPRKHISNQSMWRSFGNIFLAGSGEDNVQIPGVIRWFSEISEIIGRDKIITINAISMEDDGNATSWMPVGEIYDRLDIHEIVITDDRNDGWNNIVYDLVEETKFAVSVIYRNLLADISDMRRFKGTAFIDENISEMYYIIDHPFRDWISSIDIKSSKEEKVFEWRKIVKGLILKSAEEIALKSGSREYKGIIVKRKNEPITESCIKNLAKSYSRFKYFLDKKIKTKEEEYAESK
;
A
#
# COMPACT_ATOMS: atom_id res chain seq x y z
N MET A 1 -28.13 -23.98 -6.05
CA MET A 1 -27.39 -23.93 -7.32
C MET A 1 -26.71 -22.59 -7.37
N GLY A 2 -25.38 -22.57 -7.40
CA GLY A 2 -24.62 -21.33 -7.41
C GLY A 2 -25.04 -20.38 -8.52
N LYS A 3 -25.10 -19.09 -8.20
CA LYS A 3 -25.37 -17.99 -9.15
C LYS A 3 -24.16 -17.07 -9.20
N TYR A 4 -23.93 -16.49 -10.38
CA TYR A 4 -22.87 -15.51 -10.64
C TYR A 4 -21.46 -16.05 -10.35
N ASN A 5 -20.90 -16.85 -11.27
CA ASN A 5 -19.56 -17.44 -11.10
C ASN A 5 -18.47 -16.47 -11.55
N LEU A 6 -17.60 -16.07 -10.62
CA LEU A 6 -16.56 -15.06 -10.85
C LEU A 6 -15.49 -15.50 -11.87
N LEU A 7 -15.41 -16.79 -12.21
CA LEU A 7 -14.51 -17.29 -13.26
C LEU A 7 -14.97 -16.89 -14.67
N ASP A 8 -16.28 -16.79 -14.92
CA ASP A 8 -16.84 -16.51 -16.24
C ASP A 8 -17.56 -15.16 -16.33
N GLU A 9 -18.17 -14.70 -15.22
CA GLU A 9 -18.89 -13.44 -15.18
C GLU A 9 -17.94 -12.24 -15.24
N LYS A 10 -18.35 -11.17 -15.92
CA LYS A 10 -17.51 -9.99 -16.14
C LYS A 10 -17.65 -8.98 -15.00
N TRP A 11 -16.72 -9.04 -14.04
CA TRP A 11 -16.81 -8.23 -12.83
C TRP A 11 -15.56 -7.42 -12.49
N ILE A 12 -14.41 -7.71 -13.10
CA ILE A 12 -13.14 -7.02 -12.84
C ILE A 12 -12.96 -5.91 -13.87
N PRO A 13 -12.99 -4.62 -13.48
CA PRO A 13 -12.70 -3.53 -14.40
C PRO A 13 -11.23 -3.54 -14.79
N VAL A 14 -10.94 -3.39 -16.08
CA VAL A 14 -9.58 -3.28 -16.62
C VAL A 14 -9.48 -2.09 -17.58
N ILE A 15 -8.32 -1.43 -17.57
CA ILE A 15 -8.02 -0.33 -18.48
C ILE A 15 -7.37 -0.91 -19.74
N LEU A 16 -7.93 -0.61 -20.92
CA LEU A 16 -7.51 -1.19 -22.19
C LEU A 16 -6.39 -0.41 -22.88
N ASN A 17 -6.31 0.89 -22.64
CA ASN A 17 -5.41 1.79 -23.36
C ASN A 17 -5.23 3.11 -22.62
N GLU A 18 -4.25 3.90 -23.07
CA GLU A 18 -3.91 5.22 -22.53
C GLU A 18 -5.05 6.25 -22.60
N LYS A 19 -6.09 6.01 -23.42
CA LYS A 19 -7.29 6.88 -23.44
C LYS A 19 -8.24 6.61 -22.26
N GLY A 20 -7.91 5.65 -21.40
CA GLY A 20 -8.71 5.30 -20.22
C GLY A 20 -9.98 4.52 -20.55
N SER A 21 -10.01 3.78 -21.67
CA SER A 21 -11.16 2.91 -21.97
C SER A 21 -11.23 1.77 -20.96
N ILE A 22 -12.40 1.57 -20.34
CA ILE A 22 -12.62 0.55 -19.32
C ILE A 22 -13.58 -0.52 -19.85
N GLU A 23 -13.25 -1.79 -19.61
CA GLU A 23 -14.18 -2.91 -19.74
C GLU A 23 -14.17 -3.78 -18.48
N LYS A 24 -15.20 -4.59 -18.29
CA LYS A 24 -15.22 -5.61 -17.22
C LYS A 24 -14.90 -6.98 -17.84
N VAL A 25 -14.05 -7.73 -17.17
CA VAL A 25 -13.63 -9.08 -17.56
C VAL A 25 -13.83 -10.06 -16.41
N SER A 26 -13.88 -11.35 -16.74
CA SER A 26 -13.87 -12.42 -15.72
C SER A 26 -12.46 -12.74 -15.23
N ILE A 27 -12.33 -13.58 -14.18
CA ILE A 27 -11.01 -14.04 -13.72
C ILE A 27 -10.27 -14.77 -14.85
N LEU A 28 -10.94 -15.67 -15.57
CA LEU A 28 -10.31 -16.43 -16.66
C LEU A 28 -9.90 -15.51 -17.82
N GLU A 29 -10.75 -14.56 -18.20
CA GLU A 29 -10.43 -13.58 -19.24
C GLU A 29 -9.27 -12.65 -18.83
N LEU A 30 -9.21 -12.23 -17.56
CA LEU A 30 -8.14 -11.41 -17.02
C LEU A 30 -6.78 -12.10 -17.18
N PHE A 31 -6.67 -13.33 -16.68
CA PHE A 31 -5.41 -14.07 -16.73
C PHE A 31 -5.03 -14.49 -18.14
N LYS A 32 -6.00 -14.85 -18.99
CA LYS A 32 -5.74 -15.22 -20.39
C LYS A 32 -5.17 -14.07 -21.21
N ASN A 33 -5.65 -12.84 -20.96
CA ASN A 33 -5.31 -11.66 -21.74
C ASN A 33 -4.51 -10.62 -20.93
N ALA A 34 -3.87 -11.01 -19.83
CA ALA A 34 -3.26 -10.09 -18.85
C ALA A 34 -2.24 -9.11 -19.47
N SER A 35 -1.51 -9.53 -20.51
CA SER A 35 -0.56 -8.67 -21.22
C SER A 35 -1.19 -7.66 -22.17
N SER A 36 -2.50 -7.76 -22.42
CA SER A 36 -3.26 -6.85 -23.29
C SER A 36 -3.99 -5.75 -22.53
N TYR A 37 -4.03 -5.83 -21.20
CA TYR A 37 -4.68 -4.85 -20.34
C TYR A 37 -3.62 -4.00 -19.64
N LEU A 38 -3.77 -2.68 -19.68
CA LEU A 38 -2.80 -1.73 -19.13
C LEU A 38 -2.73 -1.82 -17.59
N ALA A 39 -3.88 -1.76 -16.93
CA ALA A 39 -3.96 -1.76 -15.47
C ALA A 39 -5.33 -2.21 -14.97
N LEU A 40 -5.42 -2.55 -13.68
CA LEU A 40 -6.71 -2.73 -13.00
C LEU A 40 -7.47 -1.41 -12.95
N GLY A 41 -8.73 -1.44 -13.35
CA GLY A 41 -9.69 -0.41 -13.00
C GLY A 41 -10.28 -0.67 -11.61
N GLY A 42 -11.14 0.22 -11.15
CA GLY A 42 -11.81 0.08 -9.86
C GLY A 42 -12.51 1.36 -9.46
N ASP A 43 -13.35 1.24 -8.44
CA ASP A 43 -14.12 2.36 -7.91
C ASP A 43 -13.25 3.27 -7.01
N THR A 44 -12.23 2.69 -6.35
CA THR A 44 -11.26 3.38 -5.47
C THR A 44 -9.88 2.69 -5.53
N GLU A 45 -8.79 3.38 -5.18
CA GLU A 45 -7.44 2.78 -5.16
C GLU A 45 -7.29 1.68 -4.10
N THR A 46 -7.95 1.84 -2.96
CA THR A 46 -8.04 0.83 -1.90
C THR A 46 -8.76 -0.44 -2.36
N GLN A 47 -9.82 -0.32 -3.18
CA GLN A 47 -10.49 -1.47 -3.79
C GLN A 47 -9.55 -2.17 -4.78
N LYS A 48 -8.84 -1.42 -5.65
CA LYS A 48 -7.86 -2.00 -6.58
C LYS A 48 -6.79 -2.77 -5.85
N PHE A 49 -6.25 -2.25 -4.75
CA PHE A 49 -5.24 -2.92 -3.96
C PHE A 49 -5.73 -4.22 -3.32
N ALA A 50 -6.97 -4.24 -2.80
CA ALA A 50 -7.59 -5.47 -2.28
C ALA A 50 -7.78 -6.52 -3.38
N LEU A 51 -8.26 -6.10 -4.56
CA LEU A 51 -8.42 -6.98 -5.72
C LEU A 51 -7.09 -7.50 -6.25
N LEU A 52 -6.05 -6.66 -6.32
CA LEU A 52 -4.70 -7.05 -6.73
C LEU A 52 -4.20 -8.20 -5.85
N ARG A 53 -4.31 -8.08 -4.53
CA ARG A 53 -3.87 -9.12 -3.58
C ARG A 53 -4.64 -10.43 -3.75
N PHE A 54 -5.96 -10.36 -3.90
CA PHE A 54 -6.76 -11.54 -4.22
C PHE A 54 -6.28 -12.20 -5.53
N LEU A 55 -6.06 -11.42 -6.59
CA LEU A 55 -5.58 -11.94 -7.86
C LEU A 55 -4.18 -12.52 -7.75
N LEU A 56 -3.29 -11.94 -6.95
CA LEU A 56 -1.94 -12.47 -6.70
C LEU A 56 -1.94 -13.80 -5.93
N ALA A 57 -2.93 -14.05 -5.08
CA ALA A 57 -3.03 -15.32 -4.36
C ALA A 57 -3.18 -16.52 -5.31
N ILE A 58 -3.73 -16.32 -6.51
CA ILE A 58 -3.92 -17.38 -7.52
C ILE A 58 -2.57 -17.87 -8.08
N PRO A 59 -1.75 -17.04 -8.77
CA PRO A 59 -0.44 -17.48 -9.24
C PRO A 59 0.50 -17.83 -8.08
N GLN A 60 0.40 -17.17 -6.93
CA GLN A 60 1.17 -17.55 -5.74
C GLN A 60 0.89 -19.00 -5.31
N THR A 61 -0.37 -19.43 -5.34
CA THR A 61 -0.76 -20.79 -4.97
C THR A 61 -0.39 -21.81 -6.05
N VAL A 62 -0.67 -21.49 -7.32
CA VAL A 62 -0.45 -22.44 -8.41
C VAL A 62 1.04 -22.66 -8.64
N TYR A 63 1.84 -21.60 -8.74
CA TYR A 63 3.26 -21.72 -9.06
C TYR A 63 4.14 -22.00 -7.84
N SER A 64 3.57 -22.10 -6.64
CA SER A 64 4.23 -22.79 -5.52
C SER A 64 4.04 -24.31 -5.58
N ARG A 65 3.25 -24.84 -6.52
CA ARG A 65 2.93 -26.27 -6.59
C ARG A 65 3.35 -26.90 -7.91
N PHE A 66 3.28 -26.11 -8.98
CA PHE A 66 3.48 -26.60 -10.34
C PHE A 66 4.48 -25.73 -11.09
N GLY A 67 5.32 -26.38 -11.89
CA GLY A 67 6.15 -25.70 -12.89
C GLY A 67 5.31 -25.18 -14.07
N MET A 68 5.94 -24.41 -14.96
CA MET A 68 5.25 -23.84 -16.13
C MET A 68 4.61 -24.91 -17.03
N ASN A 69 5.18 -26.12 -17.12
CA ASN A 69 4.64 -27.23 -17.91
C ASN A 69 3.40 -27.89 -17.29
N GLY A 70 3.11 -27.58 -16.01
CA GLY A 70 1.98 -28.13 -15.27
C GLY A 70 2.31 -29.38 -14.44
N ASP A 71 3.56 -29.81 -14.43
CA ASP A 71 4.03 -30.89 -13.57
C ASP A 71 4.17 -30.38 -12.12
N PRO A 72 3.69 -31.14 -11.11
CA PRO A 72 3.99 -30.85 -9.71
C PRO A 72 5.50 -30.90 -9.46
N TYR A 73 5.98 -30.09 -8.52
CA TYR A 73 7.36 -30.21 -8.07
C TYR A 73 7.60 -31.54 -7.34
N GLU A 74 8.83 -32.07 -7.40
CA GLU A 74 9.15 -33.41 -6.88
C GLU A 74 9.26 -33.50 -5.35
N PHE A 75 9.17 -32.37 -4.65
CA PHE A 75 9.37 -32.25 -3.20
C PHE A 75 8.13 -32.55 -2.35
N PHE A 76 6.97 -32.76 -2.98
CA PHE A 76 5.71 -33.08 -2.30
C PHE A 76 4.71 -33.71 -3.26
N GLU A 77 3.74 -34.44 -2.71
CA GLU A 77 2.57 -34.87 -3.47
C GLU A 77 1.46 -33.80 -3.53
N VAL A 78 0.65 -33.85 -4.61
CA VAL A 78 -0.59 -33.08 -4.74
C VAL A 78 -1.79 -34.00 -4.85
N ASP A 79 -2.90 -33.64 -4.21
CA ASP A 79 -4.12 -34.43 -4.22
C ASP A 79 -4.97 -34.23 -5.50
N GLU A 80 -6.12 -34.90 -5.58
CA GLU A 80 -7.06 -34.79 -6.71
C GLU A 80 -7.66 -33.38 -6.91
N LYS A 81 -7.60 -32.54 -5.87
CA LYS A 81 -8.00 -31.13 -5.88
C LYS A 81 -6.82 -30.19 -6.14
N LEU A 82 -5.65 -30.74 -6.49
CA LEU A 82 -4.41 -30.02 -6.78
C LEU A 82 -3.86 -29.27 -5.55
N MET A 83 -4.18 -29.75 -4.34
CA MET A 83 -3.62 -29.26 -3.09
C MET A 83 -2.35 -30.03 -2.76
N GLN A 84 -1.29 -29.30 -2.44
CA GLN A 84 -0.08 -29.86 -1.83
C GLN A 84 -0.43 -30.59 -0.54
N ILE A 85 0.08 -31.80 -0.32
CA ILE A 85 -0.28 -32.63 0.83
C ILE A 85 0.61 -32.32 2.05
N GLU A 86 1.91 -32.21 1.82
CA GLU A 86 2.96 -32.04 2.84
C GLU A 86 3.76 -30.75 2.64
N GLU A 87 4.44 -30.26 3.69
CA GLU A 87 5.40 -29.15 3.55
C GLU A 87 6.67 -29.64 2.85
N VAL A 88 7.42 -28.72 2.24
CA VAL A 88 8.75 -29.03 1.70
C VAL A 88 9.71 -29.26 2.85
N GLU A 89 10.51 -30.33 2.79
CA GLU A 89 11.52 -30.63 3.80
C GLU A 89 12.65 -29.59 3.78
N ASP A 90 13.21 -29.28 4.96
CA ASP A 90 14.27 -28.26 5.09
C ASP A 90 15.50 -28.57 4.22
N GLU A 91 15.83 -29.85 4.02
CA GLU A 91 16.96 -30.33 3.22
C GLU A 91 16.80 -30.02 1.72
N ASP A 92 15.56 -29.98 1.22
CA ASP A 92 15.22 -29.75 -0.18
C ASP A 92 14.93 -28.27 -0.50
N SER A 93 14.96 -27.40 0.51
CA SER A 93 14.50 -26.02 0.42
C SER A 93 15.23 -25.20 -0.65
N GLU A 94 16.54 -25.34 -0.81
CA GLU A 94 17.31 -24.60 -1.81
C GLU A 94 17.05 -25.09 -3.24
N ASP A 95 16.90 -26.40 -3.45
CA ASP A 95 16.56 -26.97 -4.77
C ASP A 95 15.13 -26.57 -5.18
N TYR A 96 14.19 -26.62 -4.24
CA TYR A 96 12.84 -26.12 -4.46
C TYR A 96 12.81 -24.63 -4.79
N LYS A 97 13.59 -23.81 -4.09
CA LYS A 97 13.72 -22.39 -4.38
C LYS A 97 14.26 -22.12 -5.79
N TYR A 98 15.22 -22.92 -6.25
CA TYR A 98 15.72 -22.83 -7.61
C TYR A 98 14.61 -23.12 -8.65
N GLU A 99 13.83 -24.16 -8.44
CA GLU A 99 12.70 -24.53 -9.30
C GLU A 99 11.59 -23.46 -9.33
N LEU A 100 11.32 -22.81 -8.19
CA LEU A 100 10.43 -21.65 -8.11
C LEU A 100 10.93 -20.47 -8.95
N GLY A 101 12.23 -20.14 -8.82
CA GLY A 101 12.86 -19.07 -9.60
C GLY A 101 12.88 -19.35 -11.10
N SER A 102 13.10 -20.61 -11.48
CA SER A 102 13.03 -21.08 -12.88
C SER A 102 11.63 -20.88 -13.45
N THR A 103 10.59 -21.33 -12.75
CA THR A 103 9.19 -21.12 -13.15
C THR A 103 8.84 -19.64 -13.29
N TRP A 104 9.25 -18.80 -12.33
CA TRP A 104 9.03 -17.36 -12.43
C TRP A 104 9.68 -16.77 -13.70
N SER A 105 10.95 -17.15 -13.94
CA SER A 105 11.72 -16.70 -15.11
C SER A 105 11.06 -17.08 -16.43
N ASP A 106 10.56 -18.31 -16.54
CA ASP A 106 9.96 -18.83 -17.77
C ASP A 106 8.61 -18.18 -18.05
N LEU A 107 7.77 -17.99 -17.02
CA LEU A 107 6.52 -17.23 -17.13
C LEU A 107 6.81 -15.80 -17.61
N TRP A 108 7.78 -15.11 -17.00
CA TRP A 108 8.16 -13.74 -17.36
C TRP A 108 8.58 -13.62 -18.84
N LYS A 109 9.41 -14.54 -19.33
CA LYS A 109 9.87 -14.56 -20.73
C LYS A 109 8.71 -14.81 -21.71
N GLU A 110 7.82 -15.74 -21.37
CA GLU A 110 6.70 -16.13 -22.23
C GLU A 110 5.54 -15.13 -22.20
N LYS A 111 5.52 -14.23 -21.21
CA LYS A 111 4.51 -13.18 -21.02
C LYS A 111 3.08 -13.73 -20.97
N LYS A 112 2.91 -14.93 -20.38
CA LYS A 112 1.61 -15.58 -20.25
C LYS A 112 1.62 -16.57 -19.10
N TYR A 113 0.45 -16.83 -18.56
CA TYR A 113 0.25 -17.90 -17.60
C TYR A 113 0.04 -19.24 -18.31
N SER A 114 0.49 -20.33 -17.68
CA SER A 114 0.39 -21.66 -18.26
C SER A 114 -0.97 -22.31 -18.01
N LYS A 115 -1.25 -23.40 -18.74
CA LYS A 115 -2.54 -24.12 -18.70
C LYS A 115 -2.92 -24.59 -17.30
N ILE A 116 -1.95 -25.02 -16.49
CA ILE A 116 -2.19 -25.57 -15.14
C ILE A 116 -2.92 -24.57 -14.23
N MET A 117 -2.69 -23.27 -14.38
CA MET A 117 -3.38 -22.25 -13.60
C MET A 117 -4.89 -22.21 -13.91
N PHE A 118 -5.25 -22.36 -15.19
CA PHE A 118 -6.65 -22.44 -15.60
C PHE A 118 -7.27 -23.77 -15.17
N ASP A 119 -6.55 -24.88 -15.30
CA ASP A 119 -7.00 -26.20 -14.82
C ASP A 119 -7.25 -26.19 -13.30
N TYR A 120 -6.41 -25.50 -12.53
CA TYR A 120 -6.59 -25.28 -11.09
C TYR A 120 -7.85 -24.47 -10.78
N LEU A 121 -8.07 -23.34 -11.46
CA LEU A 121 -9.28 -22.54 -11.25
C LEU A 121 -10.55 -23.34 -11.61
N GLU A 122 -10.52 -24.12 -12.68
CA GLU A 122 -11.62 -25.01 -13.08
C GLU A 122 -11.88 -26.11 -12.03
N ARG A 123 -10.83 -26.68 -11.43
CA ARG A 123 -10.94 -27.68 -10.34
C ARG A 123 -11.66 -27.14 -9.10
N TRP A 124 -11.58 -25.83 -8.89
CA TRP A 124 -12.17 -25.09 -7.78
C TRP A 124 -13.39 -24.24 -8.18
N ARG A 125 -13.94 -24.41 -9.39
CA ARG A 125 -15.06 -23.64 -9.93
C ARG A 125 -16.26 -23.52 -8.98
N ASP A 126 -16.53 -24.57 -8.21
CA ASP A 126 -17.63 -24.61 -7.22
C ASP A 126 -17.44 -23.63 -6.04
N ARG A 127 -16.24 -23.06 -5.87
CA ARG A 127 -15.89 -22.12 -4.80
C ARG A 127 -15.92 -20.64 -5.22
N PHE A 128 -16.20 -20.37 -6.49
CA PHE A 128 -16.20 -19.03 -7.09
C PHE A 128 -17.59 -18.50 -7.43
N TYR A 129 -18.66 -19.18 -6.98
CA TYR A 129 -20.01 -18.63 -7.04
C TYR A 129 -20.21 -17.58 -5.96
N LEU A 130 -20.61 -16.37 -6.33
CA LEU A 130 -20.87 -15.29 -5.37
C LEU A 130 -22.04 -15.62 -4.45
N PHE A 131 -23.09 -16.24 -5.00
CA PHE A 131 -24.26 -16.68 -4.24
C PHE A 131 -24.39 -18.20 -4.35
N ASP A 132 -24.04 -18.91 -3.28
CA ASP A 132 -24.15 -20.37 -3.20
C ASP A 132 -24.54 -20.78 -1.78
N ASP A 133 -25.31 -21.84 -1.65
CA ASP A 133 -25.81 -22.34 -0.37
C ASP A 133 -24.79 -23.20 0.39
N LYS A 134 -23.72 -23.64 -0.29
CA LYS A 134 -22.70 -24.53 0.27
C LYS A 134 -21.33 -23.89 0.33
N TYR A 135 -20.90 -23.23 -0.75
CA TYR A 135 -19.57 -22.64 -0.88
C TYR A 135 -19.63 -21.20 -1.44
N PRO A 136 -20.34 -20.27 -0.77
CA PRO A 136 -20.39 -18.90 -1.25
C PRO A 136 -19.00 -18.26 -1.18
N PHE A 137 -18.57 -17.66 -2.30
CA PHE A 137 -17.25 -17.05 -2.41
C PHE A 137 -17.03 -15.98 -1.33
N TYR A 138 -15.92 -16.07 -0.58
CA TYR A 138 -15.52 -15.10 0.46
C TYR A 138 -16.54 -14.92 1.61
N GLN A 139 -17.40 -15.91 1.80
CA GLN A 139 -18.53 -15.87 2.73
C GLN A 139 -18.61 -17.15 3.55
N VAL A 140 -19.46 -17.11 4.56
CA VAL A 140 -19.88 -18.27 5.34
C VAL A 140 -21.35 -18.56 5.06
N THR A 141 -21.77 -19.79 5.33
CA THR A 141 -23.17 -20.20 5.28
C THR A 141 -23.91 -19.77 6.56
N SER A 142 -25.24 -19.75 6.52
CA SER A 142 -26.08 -19.25 7.63
C SER A 142 -25.86 -20.01 8.94
N ASP A 143 -25.51 -21.29 8.89
CA ASP A 143 -25.24 -22.13 10.06
C ASP A 143 -23.95 -21.73 10.80
N VAL A 144 -23.00 -21.09 10.13
CA VAL A 144 -21.78 -20.58 10.78
C VAL A 144 -22.08 -19.38 11.66
N VAL A 145 -23.05 -18.55 11.28
CA VAL A 145 -23.46 -17.32 11.99
C VAL A 145 -24.76 -17.48 12.78
N ALA A 146 -25.14 -18.72 13.10
CA ALA A 146 -26.33 -19.03 13.87
C ALA A 146 -26.28 -18.44 15.29
N GLU A 147 -27.47 -18.13 15.85
CA GLU A 147 -27.65 -17.44 17.14
C GLU A 147 -26.86 -18.08 18.29
N ASP A 148 -26.76 -19.40 18.34
CA ASP A 148 -26.07 -20.15 19.39
C ASP A 148 -24.53 -20.03 19.34
N LYS A 149 -23.97 -19.57 18.21
CA LYS A 149 -22.53 -19.39 17.99
C LYS A 149 -22.05 -17.96 18.25
N ILE A 150 -22.96 -16.99 18.39
CA ILE A 150 -22.63 -15.56 18.41
C ILE A 150 -23.07 -14.86 19.71
N SER A 151 -22.52 -13.67 19.97
CA SER A 151 -22.74 -12.95 21.22
C SER A 151 -24.09 -12.25 21.36
N ARG A 152 -24.89 -12.18 20.29
CA ARG A 152 -26.20 -11.51 20.23
C ARG A 152 -27.19 -12.34 19.41
N ALA A 153 -28.48 -12.08 19.58
CA ALA A 153 -29.54 -12.81 18.87
C ALA A 153 -29.39 -12.80 17.33
N ASN A 154 -28.85 -11.72 16.76
CA ASN A 154 -28.66 -11.58 15.32
C ASN A 154 -27.25 -11.03 15.00
N PRO A 155 -26.66 -11.42 13.86
CA PRO A 155 -25.48 -10.76 13.29
C PRO A 155 -25.69 -9.24 13.08
N THR A 156 -24.60 -8.50 12.84
CA THR A 156 -24.73 -7.09 12.47
C THR A 156 -25.12 -6.99 11.00
N THR A 157 -26.20 -6.27 10.68
CA THR A 157 -26.57 -5.97 9.29
C THR A 157 -25.75 -4.82 8.74
N ILE A 158 -25.23 -4.99 7.53
CA ILE A 158 -24.53 -3.97 6.73
C ILE A 158 -25.32 -3.77 5.43
N SER A 159 -25.70 -2.53 5.14
CA SER A 159 -26.46 -2.19 3.93
C SER A 159 -25.55 -1.83 2.75
N GLY A 160 -26.10 -1.80 1.53
CA GLY A 160 -25.37 -1.48 0.30
C GLY A 160 -24.60 -0.16 0.37
N LYS A 161 -25.21 0.92 0.91
CA LYS A 161 -24.50 2.22 1.04
C LYS A 161 -23.41 2.24 2.10
N THR A 162 -23.46 1.32 3.07
CA THR A 162 -22.40 1.21 4.09
C THR A 162 -21.22 0.38 3.55
N MET A 163 -21.51 -0.61 2.71
CA MET A 163 -20.53 -1.47 2.06
C MET A 163 -19.80 -0.73 0.93
N ASN A 164 -20.53 0.04 0.11
CA ASN A 164 -19.96 0.83 -0.98
C ASN A 164 -19.21 2.05 -0.44
N ARG A 165 -17.88 2.00 -0.42
CA ARG A 165 -17.07 3.08 0.18
C ARG A 165 -16.90 4.32 -0.69
N VAL A 166 -17.33 4.31 -1.95
CA VAL A 166 -17.47 5.55 -2.74
C VAL A 166 -18.56 6.43 -2.12
N ILE A 167 -19.54 5.80 -1.47
CA ILE A 167 -20.59 6.44 -0.70
C ILE A 167 -20.26 6.20 0.77
N SER A 168 -19.37 7.01 1.36
CA SER A 168 -19.04 6.90 2.80
C SER A 168 -20.20 7.36 3.70
N GLU A 169 -21.29 6.61 3.68
CA GLU A 169 -22.57 6.87 4.36
C GLU A 169 -22.91 5.75 5.34
N SER A 170 -23.41 6.12 6.51
CA SER A 170 -23.94 5.19 7.50
C SER A 170 -25.29 5.69 8.00
N GLY A 171 -26.00 4.87 8.78
CA GLY A 171 -27.26 5.30 9.41
C GLY A 171 -27.15 6.58 10.26
N ASN A 172 -25.93 6.96 10.68
CA ASN A 172 -25.67 8.15 11.50
C ASN A 172 -24.96 9.31 10.76
N LYS A 173 -24.48 9.09 9.53
CA LYS A 173 -23.69 10.09 8.78
C LYS A 173 -24.04 9.99 7.30
N ILE A 174 -24.68 11.03 6.77
CA ILE A 174 -25.12 11.13 5.37
C ILE A 174 -23.96 11.61 4.49
N ALA A 175 -23.80 11.02 3.30
CA ALA A 175 -22.86 11.52 2.30
C ALA A 175 -23.48 12.71 1.55
N LEU A 176 -22.88 13.89 1.72
CA LEU A 176 -23.36 15.12 1.08
C LEU A 176 -23.12 15.13 -0.44
N PHE A 177 -22.03 14.51 -0.90
CA PHE A 177 -21.65 14.40 -2.31
C PHE A 177 -21.56 12.93 -2.71
N SER A 178 -22.72 12.33 -2.96
CA SER A 178 -22.82 10.92 -3.37
C SER A 178 -22.96 10.82 -4.90
N PRO A 179 -22.24 9.90 -5.57
CA PRO A 179 -22.44 9.62 -7.00
C PRO A 179 -23.79 8.94 -7.28
N LYS A 180 -24.37 8.26 -6.29
CA LYS A 180 -25.72 7.68 -6.36
C LYS A 180 -26.72 8.60 -5.64
N ASN A 181 -27.84 8.92 -6.29
CA ASN A 181 -28.92 9.68 -5.66
C ASN A 181 -29.77 8.78 -4.74
N GLU A 182 -30.53 9.38 -3.81
CA GLU A 182 -31.37 8.66 -2.83
C GLU A 182 -32.70 8.13 -3.40
N LEU A 183 -33.11 8.60 -4.59
CA LEU A 183 -34.42 8.23 -5.13
C LEU A 183 -34.50 6.72 -5.34
N LYS A 184 -35.63 6.13 -4.94
CA LYS A 184 -35.90 4.70 -5.06
C LYS A 184 -34.82 3.81 -4.40
N ASN A 185 -34.21 4.26 -3.31
CA ASN A 185 -33.16 3.53 -2.58
C ASN A 185 -31.90 3.22 -3.41
N ASN A 186 -31.62 3.99 -4.46
CA ASN A 186 -30.53 3.70 -5.40
C ASN A 186 -29.13 3.63 -4.74
N LYS A 187 -28.92 4.27 -3.58
CA LYS A 187 -27.67 4.10 -2.82
C LYS A 187 -27.51 2.72 -2.18
N GLU A 188 -28.61 2.02 -1.91
CA GLU A 188 -28.61 0.69 -1.30
C GLU A 188 -28.55 -0.43 -2.34
N ILE A 189 -28.78 -0.12 -3.61
CA ILE A 189 -28.77 -1.10 -4.70
C ILE A 189 -27.32 -1.30 -5.18
N LEU A 190 -26.87 -2.55 -5.21
CA LEU A 190 -25.57 -2.97 -5.72
C LEU A 190 -25.76 -4.10 -6.73
N SER A 191 -25.11 -3.99 -7.90
CA SER A 191 -25.05 -5.10 -8.85
C SER A 191 -24.15 -6.23 -8.32
N GLU A 192 -24.28 -7.44 -8.88
CA GLU A 192 -23.44 -8.58 -8.52
C GLU A 192 -21.94 -8.28 -8.65
N ASP A 193 -21.55 -7.55 -9.69
CA ASP A 193 -20.15 -7.15 -9.87
C ASP A 193 -19.67 -6.15 -8.81
N GLU A 194 -20.52 -5.19 -8.41
CA GLU A 194 -20.23 -4.28 -7.31
C GLU A 194 -20.10 -5.06 -5.99
N ILE A 195 -21.02 -6.00 -5.73
CA ILE A 195 -21.00 -6.84 -4.53
C ILE A 195 -19.70 -7.65 -4.46
N ALA A 196 -19.27 -8.27 -5.57
CA ALA A 196 -18.03 -9.05 -5.60
C ALA A 196 -16.80 -8.20 -5.24
N ARG A 197 -16.64 -7.01 -5.85
CA ARG A 197 -15.51 -6.12 -5.57
C ARG A 197 -15.54 -5.57 -4.15
N TRP A 198 -16.71 -5.14 -3.70
CA TRP A 198 -16.85 -4.61 -2.35
C TRP A 198 -16.74 -5.69 -1.28
N LEU A 199 -17.09 -6.95 -1.56
CA LEU A 199 -16.94 -8.05 -0.62
C LEU A 199 -15.46 -8.31 -0.31
N ILE A 200 -14.63 -8.42 -1.35
CA ILE A 200 -13.17 -8.58 -1.19
C ILE A 200 -12.59 -7.38 -0.44
N THR A 201 -13.00 -6.16 -0.81
CA THR A 201 -12.51 -4.93 -0.18
C THR A 201 -12.95 -4.84 1.29
N PHE A 202 -14.18 -5.22 1.61
CA PHE A 202 -14.73 -5.16 2.95
C PHE A 202 -14.02 -6.13 3.91
N GLN A 203 -13.61 -7.31 3.42
CA GLN A 203 -12.76 -8.21 4.20
C GLN A 203 -11.43 -7.54 4.59
N GLY A 204 -10.87 -6.67 3.73
CA GLY A 204 -9.63 -5.94 3.99
C GLY A 204 -9.77 -4.61 4.74
N TYR A 205 -10.91 -3.93 4.65
CA TYR A 205 -11.14 -2.57 5.15
C TYR A 205 -12.52 -2.36 5.77
N VAL A 206 -12.69 -2.68 7.06
CA VAL A 206 -14.00 -2.57 7.74
C VAL A 206 -14.02 -1.62 8.93
N GLY A 207 -12.96 -1.59 9.76
CA GLY A 207 -12.95 -0.90 11.06
C GLY A 207 -13.55 -1.76 12.19
N THR A 208 -14.05 -1.15 13.26
CA THR A 208 -14.57 -1.84 14.47
C THR A 208 -15.98 -1.45 14.89
N SER A 209 -16.75 -0.76 14.04
CA SER A 209 -18.06 -0.20 14.40
C SER A 209 -19.19 -1.23 14.63
N ASP A 210 -19.10 -2.39 13.98
CA ASP A 210 -20.03 -3.52 14.14
C ASP A 210 -19.87 -4.20 15.51
N LYS A 211 -20.90 -4.91 15.98
CA LYS A 211 -21.04 -5.21 17.43
C LYS A 211 -21.03 -6.68 17.81
N VAL A 212 -21.13 -7.58 16.85
CA VAL A 212 -21.32 -9.01 17.08
C VAL A 212 -19.99 -9.74 16.95
N ILE A 213 -19.71 -10.65 17.88
CA ILE A 213 -18.51 -11.50 17.95
C ILE A 213 -18.96 -12.96 18.07
N PHE A 214 -18.07 -13.91 17.81
CA PHE A 214 -18.28 -15.32 18.11
C PHE A 214 -18.13 -15.58 19.62
N GLY A 215 -18.97 -16.46 20.15
CA GLY A 215 -19.00 -16.78 21.57
C GLY A 215 -19.27 -15.55 22.46
N LYS A 216 -18.89 -15.67 23.74
CA LYS A 216 -19.05 -14.60 24.75
C LYS A 216 -17.72 -14.00 25.22
N GLU A 217 -16.62 -14.67 24.89
CA GLU A 217 -15.28 -14.24 25.28
C GLU A 217 -14.79 -13.11 24.36
N LYS A 218 -14.25 -12.05 24.96
CA LYS A 218 -13.78 -10.89 24.20
C LYS A 218 -12.40 -11.17 23.61
N TYR A 219 -12.22 -10.79 22.36
CA TYR A 219 -10.94 -10.72 21.67
C TYR A 219 -10.79 -9.38 20.95
N THR A 220 -9.55 -9.01 20.62
CA THR A 220 -9.27 -7.90 19.70
C THR A 220 -9.83 -8.28 18.34
N ALA A 221 -10.81 -7.52 17.85
CA ALA A 221 -11.45 -7.78 16.58
C ALA A 221 -10.66 -7.14 15.43
N SER A 222 -10.55 -7.86 14.31
CA SER A 222 -9.83 -7.35 13.15
C SER A 222 -10.48 -6.09 12.58
N LYS A 223 -9.66 -5.15 12.10
CA LYS A 223 -10.12 -4.02 11.25
C LYS A 223 -10.10 -4.37 9.76
N GLY A 224 -9.62 -5.57 9.42
CA GLY A 224 -9.08 -5.89 8.12
C GLY A 224 -7.56 -5.74 8.13
N TRP A 225 -6.84 -6.76 7.66
CA TRP A 225 -5.38 -6.78 7.69
C TRP A 225 -4.79 -5.56 6.97
N ILE A 226 -5.26 -5.30 5.75
CA ILE A 226 -4.74 -4.20 4.93
C ILE A 226 -5.17 -2.82 5.42
N TYR A 227 -6.04 -2.72 6.44
CA TYR A 227 -6.45 -1.46 7.07
C TYR A 227 -5.27 -0.67 7.64
N ASP A 228 -4.35 -1.36 8.32
CA ASP A 228 -3.26 -0.73 9.05
C ASP A 228 -1.93 -0.67 8.28
N ILE A 229 -1.91 -1.18 7.04
CA ILE A 229 -0.66 -1.27 6.27
C ILE A 229 -0.39 -0.03 5.42
N GLY A 230 0.90 0.28 5.27
CA GLY A 230 1.43 1.22 4.28
C GLY A 230 1.70 0.46 2.99
N GLY A 231 0.63 0.11 2.28
CA GLY A 231 0.63 -0.70 1.06
C GLY A 231 1.67 -0.21 0.06
N ILE A 232 2.54 -1.08 -0.43
CA ILE A 232 3.48 -0.84 -1.53
C ILE A 232 3.36 -1.99 -2.52
N TYR A 233 3.13 -1.69 -3.80
CA TYR A 233 3.18 -2.69 -4.87
C TYR A 233 3.82 -2.12 -6.13
N LEU A 234 4.29 -3.01 -7.00
CA LEU A 234 4.96 -2.66 -8.25
C LEU A 234 3.99 -2.74 -9.44
N GLU A 235 4.02 -1.76 -10.32
CA GLU A 235 3.24 -1.76 -11.56
C GLU A 235 4.20 -1.74 -12.75
N GLY A 236 3.93 -2.63 -13.70
CA GLY A 236 4.65 -2.74 -14.97
C GLY A 236 3.82 -2.20 -16.14
N ASP A 237 4.16 -2.58 -17.37
CA ASP A 237 3.55 -2.01 -18.58
C ASP A 237 2.12 -2.54 -18.83
N ASN A 238 1.71 -3.60 -18.13
CA ASN A 238 0.41 -4.26 -18.25
C ASN A 238 0.10 -5.10 -17.00
N ILE A 239 -1.12 -5.63 -16.91
CA ILE A 239 -1.58 -6.45 -15.78
C ILE A 239 -0.70 -7.70 -15.59
N PHE A 240 -0.23 -8.35 -16.66
CA PHE A 240 0.65 -9.51 -16.53
C PHE A 240 1.94 -9.14 -15.80
N GLU A 241 2.60 -8.07 -16.22
CA GLU A 241 3.83 -7.62 -15.58
C GLU A 241 3.56 -7.17 -14.14
N THR A 242 2.51 -6.39 -13.89
CA THR A 242 2.10 -5.98 -12.54
C THR A 242 1.87 -7.19 -11.63
N LEU A 243 1.16 -8.22 -12.08
CA LEU A 243 0.95 -9.42 -11.27
C LEU A 243 2.26 -10.20 -11.06
N MET A 244 3.08 -10.39 -12.10
CA MET A 244 4.34 -11.14 -11.98
C MET A 244 5.38 -10.45 -11.11
N LEU A 245 5.50 -9.12 -11.20
CA LEU A 245 6.39 -8.33 -10.34
C LEU A 245 6.06 -8.46 -8.85
N ASN A 246 4.79 -8.76 -8.52
CA ASN A 246 4.31 -8.92 -7.15
C ASN A 246 4.02 -10.38 -6.77
N THR A 247 4.28 -11.34 -7.66
CA THR A 247 4.19 -12.79 -7.36
C THR A 247 5.56 -13.23 -6.86
N ILE A 248 5.66 -13.51 -5.56
CA ILE A 248 6.93 -13.74 -4.88
C ILE A 248 7.16 -15.25 -4.76
N LEU A 249 7.92 -15.81 -5.70
CA LEU A 249 8.28 -17.24 -5.72
C LEU A 249 9.73 -17.41 -5.27
N GLY A 250 9.96 -18.09 -4.14
CA GLY A 250 11.33 -18.44 -3.70
C GLY A 250 12.16 -17.27 -3.13
N ASN A 251 11.55 -16.30 -2.45
CA ASN A 251 12.26 -15.21 -1.77
C ASN A 251 13.16 -15.74 -0.62
N ARG A 252 14.25 -15.04 -0.31
CA ARG A 252 15.11 -15.26 0.87
C ARG A 252 14.40 -15.23 2.22
N ASP A 253 13.21 -14.65 2.31
CA ASP A 253 12.41 -14.69 3.55
C ASP A 253 11.92 -16.12 3.82
N ASN A 254 12.03 -16.60 5.07
CA ASN A 254 11.83 -17.99 5.54
C ASN A 254 10.39 -18.55 5.42
N PHE A 255 9.65 -18.27 4.35
CA PHE A 255 8.24 -18.69 4.20
C PHE A 255 7.92 -19.36 2.85
N TYR A 256 8.86 -19.44 1.91
CA TYR A 256 8.58 -19.99 0.58
C TYR A 256 8.30 -21.51 0.57
N TYR A 257 8.84 -22.24 1.55
CA TYR A 257 8.61 -23.68 1.76
C TYR A 257 7.26 -23.98 2.42
N LYS A 258 6.54 -22.97 2.93
CA LYS A 258 5.22 -23.13 3.53
C LYS A 258 4.16 -23.39 2.46
N LYS A 259 3.32 -24.38 2.74
CA LYS A 259 2.15 -24.71 1.92
C LYS A 259 1.24 -23.48 1.81
N GLN A 260 0.95 -23.06 0.58
CA GLN A 260 0.02 -21.97 0.33
C GLN A 260 -1.42 -22.42 0.63
N LYS A 261 -2.17 -21.59 1.38
CA LYS A 261 -3.52 -21.89 1.90
C LYS A 261 -4.52 -20.78 1.56
N PRO A 262 -4.80 -20.48 0.27
CA PRO A 262 -5.81 -19.47 -0.06
C PRO A 262 -7.20 -19.87 0.47
N CYS A 263 -8.00 -18.88 0.85
CA CYS A 263 -9.25 -19.13 1.58
C CYS A 263 -10.25 -20.00 0.80
N TRP A 264 -10.28 -19.93 -0.54
CA TRP A 264 -11.23 -20.70 -1.36
C TRP A 264 -10.97 -22.21 -1.37
N GLU A 265 -9.85 -22.70 -0.83
CA GLU A 265 -9.62 -24.15 -0.67
C GLU A 265 -10.31 -24.72 0.57
N TYR A 266 -10.78 -23.87 1.50
CA TYR A 266 -11.31 -24.27 2.81
C TYR A 266 -12.73 -23.80 3.03
N SER A 267 -13.58 -24.58 3.68
CA SER A 267 -14.94 -24.15 4.01
C SER A 267 -14.94 -22.92 4.94
N GLY A 268 -16.03 -22.16 4.92
CA GLY A 268 -16.20 -21.02 5.81
C GLY A 268 -16.05 -21.41 7.29
N GLN A 269 -16.58 -22.56 7.71
CA GLN A 269 -16.45 -23.04 9.09
C GLN A 269 -14.97 -23.33 9.45
N GLU A 270 -14.21 -24.01 8.58
CA GLU A 270 -12.79 -24.30 8.82
C GLU A 270 -11.93 -23.03 8.94
N ILE A 271 -12.28 -21.99 8.18
CA ILE A 271 -11.60 -20.68 8.28
C ILE A 271 -11.89 -20.03 9.63
N ILE A 272 -13.17 -19.97 10.03
CA ILE A 272 -13.57 -19.38 11.32
C ILE A 272 -12.94 -20.14 12.49
N ASP A 273 -12.93 -21.47 12.45
CA ASP A 273 -12.34 -22.29 13.52
C ASP A 273 -10.85 -21.99 13.70
N ARG A 274 -10.09 -21.83 12.59
CA ARG A 274 -8.67 -21.45 12.63
C ARG A 274 -8.45 -20.07 13.25
N TYR A 275 -9.28 -19.09 12.91
CA TYR A 275 -9.15 -17.73 13.48
C TYR A 275 -9.47 -17.70 14.97
N LEU A 276 -10.46 -18.46 15.44
CA LEU A 276 -10.86 -18.49 16.84
C LEU A 276 -9.79 -19.11 17.75
N VAL A 277 -8.94 -20.00 17.23
CA VAL A 277 -7.77 -20.53 17.95
C VAL A 277 -6.50 -19.70 17.75
N LYS A 278 -6.60 -18.52 17.11
CA LYS A 278 -5.49 -17.60 16.78
C LYS A 278 -4.35 -18.25 15.99
N ASN A 279 -4.71 -19.01 14.96
CA ASN A 279 -3.74 -19.48 13.99
C ASN A 279 -3.54 -18.42 12.90
N ASP A 280 -2.56 -17.54 13.11
CA ASP A 280 -2.24 -16.47 12.17
C ASP A 280 -1.67 -17.03 10.86
N PRO A 281 -1.85 -16.33 9.71
CA PRO A 281 -1.29 -16.77 8.44
C PRO A 281 0.23 -16.93 8.47
N ASP A 282 0.73 -18.00 7.83
CA ASP A 282 2.16 -18.34 7.72
C ASP A 282 2.65 -18.40 6.26
N ASN A 283 1.78 -18.07 5.31
CA ASN A 283 2.03 -18.08 3.86
C ASN A 283 1.29 -16.93 3.16
N ILE A 284 1.80 -16.53 2.00
CA ILE A 284 1.37 -15.32 1.29
C ILE A 284 -0.07 -15.46 0.78
N ALA A 285 -0.44 -16.61 0.22
CA ALA A 285 -1.79 -16.82 -0.32
C ALA A 285 -2.88 -16.72 0.75
N GLU A 286 -2.64 -17.26 1.95
CA GLU A 286 -3.54 -17.13 3.09
C GLU A 286 -3.63 -15.67 3.55
N LEU A 287 -2.50 -14.98 3.67
CA LEU A 287 -2.47 -13.57 4.07
C LEU A 287 -3.22 -12.66 3.08
N TYR A 288 -3.06 -12.90 1.78
CA TYR A 288 -3.71 -12.13 0.72
C TYR A 288 -5.23 -12.37 0.65
N THR A 289 -5.71 -13.46 1.23
CA THR A 289 -7.11 -13.88 1.20
C THR A 289 -7.75 -13.95 2.59
N THR A 290 -7.09 -13.37 3.60
CA THR A 290 -7.57 -13.38 5.00
C THR A 290 -8.84 -12.55 5.18
N TRP A 291 -9.74 -13.05 6.04
CA TRP A 291 -11.00 -12.38 6.33
C TRP A 291 -10.94 -11.59 7.64
N SER A 292 -11.62 -10.45 7.67
CA SER A 292 -11.87 -9.71 8.92
C SER A 292 -13.24 -10.00 9.50
N ARG A 293 -14.16 -10.55 8.71
CA ARG A 293 -15.53 -10.88 9.13
C ARG A 293 -15.95 -12.24 8.60
N ALA A 294 -16.75 -12.94 9.38
CA ALA A 294 -17.64 -13.96 8.84
C ALA A 294 -18.82 -13.22 8.20
N ILE A 295 -18.92 -13.27 6.87
CA ILE A 295 -19.92 -12.55 6.09
C ILE A 295 -20.92 -13.56 5.52
N TYR A 296 -22.21 -13.33 5.74
CA TYR A 296 -23.29 -14.10 5.14
C TYR A 296 -24.14 -13.19 4.26
N ILE A 297 -24.33 -13.58 3.00
CA ILE A 297 -25.31 -13.00 2.08
C ILE A 297 -26.33 -14.09 1.76
N ASN A 298 -27.62 -13.74 1.75
CA ASN A 298 -28.66 -14.69 1.36
C ASN A 298 -28.43 -15.14 -0.10
N PRO A 299 -28.28 -16.45 -0.40
CA PRO A 299 -28.08 -16.93 -1.77
C PRO A 299 -29.22 -16.59 -2.74
N GLU A 300 -30.41 -16.29 -2.20
CA GLU A 300 -31.59 -15.86 -2.95
C GLU A 300 -31.77 -14.33 -2.95
N THR A 301 -30.71 -13.57 -2.66
CA THR A 301 -30.77 -12.10 -2.72
C THR A 301 -31.15 -11.63 -4.12
N ASP A 302 -31.95 -10.57 -4.18
CA ASP A 302 -32.39 -9.92 -5.42
C ASP A 302 -31.65 -8.59 -5.54
N VAL A 303 -30.70 -8.50 -6.47
CA VAL A 303 -29.82 -7.33 -6.65
C VAL A 303 -30.56 -6.09 -7.15
N GLU A 304 -31.80 -6.22 -7.63
CA GLU A 304 -32.65 -5.08 -8.01
C GLU A 304 -33.31 -4.42 -6.78
N LYS A 305 -33.15 -5.00 -5.59
CA LYS A 305 -33.65 -4.49 -4.30
C LYS A 305 -32.49 -3.95 -3.44
N PRO A 306 -32.80 -3.19 -2.36
CA PRO A 306 -31.79 -2.79 -1.39
C PRO A 306 -30.97 -3.98 -0.90
N PHE A 307 -29.65 -3.89 -1.05
CA PHE A 307 -28.71 -4.92 -0.67
C PHE A 307 -28.45 -4.89 0.84
N GLU A 308 -28.38 -6.08 1.43
CA GLU A 308 -27.97 -6.27 2.82
C GLU A 308 -27.10 -7.52 2.97
N MET A 309 -26.13 -7.45 3.87
CA MET A 309 -25.35 -8.60 4.32
C MET A 309 -25.28 -8.65 5.85
N GLN A 310 -24.96 -9.82 6.39
CA GLN A 310 -24.79 -10.07 7.81
C GLN A 310 -23.33 -10.32 8.15
N VAL A 311 -22.82 -9.69 9.21
CA VAL A 311 -21.41 -9.80 9.60
C VAL A 311 -21.21 -10.12 11.07
N VAL A 312 -20.17 -10.92 11.33
CA VAL A 312 -19.67 -11.25 12.68
C VAL A 312 -18.14 -11.06 12.71
N LYS A 313 -17.64 -10.41 13.76
CA LYS A 313 -16.21 -10.14 13.97
C LYS A 313 -15.42 -11.42 14.15
N VAL A 314 -14.25 -11.51 13.52
CA VAL A 314 -13.23 -12.50 13.86
C VAL A 314 -12.05 -11.86 14.58
N PRO A 315 -11.21 -12.65 15.29
CA PRO A 315 -9.99 -12.15 15.92
C PRO A 315 -9.06 -11.45 14.92
N ASP A 316 -8.30 -10.47 15.42
CA ASP A 316 -7.24 -9.80 14.66
C ASP A 316 -5.98 -10.65 14.61
N ILE A 317 -5.23 -10.48 13.52
CA ILE A 317 -3.88 -11.02 13.34
C ILE A 317 -2.93 -10.29 14.28
N ASP A 318 -1.85 -10.91 14.76
CA ASP A 318 -0.79 -10.16 15.45
C ASP A 318 0.01 -9.30 14.46
N HIS A 319 0.12 -8.01 14.73
CA HIS A 319 0.81 -7.06 13.83
C HIS A 319 2.30 -7.00 14.10
N ARG A 320 2.78 -7.58 15.20
CA ARG A 320 4.19 -7.53 15.61
C ARG A 320 5.01 -8.49 14.76
N ASP A 321 6.06 -7.96 14.14
CA ASP A 321 7.06 -8.72 13.39
C ASP A 321 6.46 -9.65 12.31
N MET A 322 5.29 -9.27 11.77
CA MET A 322 4.56 -10.04 10.74
C MET A 322 5.19 -9.86 9.36
N PHE A 323 6.48 -10.20 9.23
CA PHE A 323 7.29 -10.00 8.03
C PHE A 323 6.86 -10.85 6.82
N LEU A 324 5.88 -11.74 7.01
CA LEU A 324 5.18 -12.41 5.92
C LEU A 324 4.54 -11.41 4.95
N GLU A 325 4.10 -10.24 5.43
CA GLU A 325 3.54 -9.18 4.58
C GLU A 325 4.65 -8.49 3.76
N PRO A 326 4.68 -8.70 2.43
CA PRO A 326 5.75 -8.13 1.61
C PRO A 326 5.41 -6.73 1.09
N MET A 327 4.15 -6.31 1.16
CA MET A 327 3.65 -5.07 0.56
C MET A 327 3.45 -3.97 1.60
N THR A 328 4.23 -3.92 2.69
CA THR A 328 4.12 -2.82 3.67
C THR A 328 5.45 -2.21 4.04
N VAL A 329 5.42 -0.91 4.30
CA VAL A 329 6.45 -0.24 5.10
C VAL A 329 6.24 -0.61 6.57
N TYR A 330 7.34 -0.93 7.27
CA TYR A 330 7.33 -1.18 8.71
C TYR A 330 7.85 0.03 9.49
N ARG A 331 7.48 0.10 10.77
CA ARG A 331 8.13 0.96 11.75
C ARG A 331 8.57 0.15 12.95
N GLU A 332 9.74 0.45 13.46
CA GLU A 332 10.14 0.03 14.79
C GLU A 332 9.38 0.85 15.83
N ASN A 333 8.75 0.17 16.79
CA ASN A 333 8.07 0.85 17.88
C ASN A 333 9.02 1.02 19.07
N LYS A 334 9.40 2.27 19.36
CA LYS A 334 10.33 2.59 20.47
C LYS A 334 9.64 2.69 21.83
N GLN A 335 8.30 2.68 21.87
CA GLN A 335 7.47 2.84 23.08
C GLN A 335 6.14 2.09 22.94
N GLY A 336 5.42 1.93 24.05
CA GLY A 336 4.07 1.36 24.08
C GLY A 336 4.05 -0.18 24.16
N PRO A 337 2.89 -0.81 23.95
CA PRO A 337 2.72 -2.26 24.09
C PRO A 337 3.52 -3.08 23.06
N ASN A 338 3.86 -2.47 21.92
CA ASN A 338 4.63 -3.10 20.85
C ASN A 338 6.12 -2.70 20.90
N LYS A 339 6.61 -2.18 22.04
CA LYS A 339 8.00 -1.76 22.18
C LYS A 339 8.96 -2.87 21.75
N ASP A 340 10.02 -2.50 21.03
CA ASP A 340 11.07 -3.40 20.54
C ASP A 340 10.57 -4.42 19.48
N SER A 341 9.46 -4.13 18.81
CA SER A 341 8.93 -4.89 17.66
C SER A 341 8.56 -3.99 16.49
N PHE A 342 8.51 -4.57 15.29
CA PHE A 342 8.06 -3.92 14.07
C PHE A 342 6.56 -4.08 13.88
N THR A 343 5.90 -3.01 13.44
CA THR A 343 4.50 -3.09 12.98
C THR A 343 4.34 -2.38 11.65
N PRO A 344 3.32 -2.73 10.85
CA PRO A 344 2.98 -1.97 9.66
C PRO A 344 2.79 -0.48 9.95
N ARG A 345 3.16 0.36 8.99
CA ARG A 345 3.05 1.81 9.07
C ARG A 345 2.30 2.34 7.87
N LYS A 346 1.08 2.84 8.10
CA LYS A 346 0.31 3.58 7.10
C LYS A 346 1.07 4.77 6.52
N HIS A 347 0.80 5.06 5.25
CA HIS A 347 1.22 6.30 4.60
C HIS A 347 0.59 7.51 5.28
N ILE A 348 1.26 8.65 5.19
CA ILE A 348 0.82 9.89 5.83
C ILE A 348 0.09 10.73 4.78
N SER A 349 -1.15 11.11 5.09
CA SER A 349 -1.94 12.00 4.23
C SER A 349 -1.22 13.33 4.00
N ASN A 350 -1.30 13.86 2.77
CA ASN A 350 -0.60 15.09 2.33
C ASN A 350 0.94 15.02 2.41
N GLN A 351 1.52 13.81 2.34
CA GLN A 351 2.95 13.62 2.21
C GLN A 351 3.27 12.72 1.01
N SER A 352 4.01 13.28 0.05
CA SER A 352 4.52 12.52 -1.08
C SER A 352 5.40 11.36 -0.66
N MET A 353 5.26 10.22 -1.34
CA MET A 353 5.94 8.95 -1.09
C MET A 353 7.46 9.09 -1.08
N TRP A 354 8.03 9.89 -2.00
CA TRP A 354 9.48 10.06 -2.10
C TRP A 354 10.11 10.62 -0.81
N ARG A 355 9.35 11.32 0.04
CA ARG A 355 9.83 11.81 1.34
C ARG A 355 10.08 10.69 2.35
N SER A 356 9.60 9.49 2.04
CA SER A 356 9.79 8.24 2.79
C SER A 356 10.75 7.28 2.09
N PHE A 357 11.54 7.74 1.11
CA PHE A 357 12.45 6.91 0.31
C PHE A 357 13.27 5.92 1.14
N GLY A 358 13.91 6.38 2.22
CA GLY A 358 14.71 5.52 3.08
C GLY A 358 13.94 4.37 3.77
N ASN A 359 12.64 4.54 4.04
CA ASN A 359 11.83 3.45 4.62
C ASN A 359 11.37 2.41 3.58
N ILE A 360 11.45 2.76 2.30
CA ILE A 360 10.97 1.92 1.19
C ILE A 360 12.15 1.19 0.53
N PHE A 361 13.27 1.87 0.32
CA PHE A 361 14.35 1.38 -0.54
C PHE A 361 15.67 1.11 0.19
N LEU A 362 15.90 1.64 1.40
CA LEU A 362 17.14 1.41 2.13
C LEU A 362 16.99 0.38 3.24
N ALA A 363 17.62 -0.78 3.04
CA ALA A 363 17.90 -1.69 4.15
C ALA A 363 18.90 -0.98 5.08
N GLY A 364 18.58 -0.87 6.37
CA GLY A 364 19.39 -0.11 7.31
C GLY A 364 20.84 -0.62 7.37
N SER A 365 21.81 0.26 7.12
CA SER A 365 23.22 0.05 7.44
C SER A 365 23.58 0.91 8.67
N GLY A 366 23.27 0.46 9.88
CA GLY A 366 23.53 1.22 11.12
C GLY A 366 22.71 0.78 12.35
N GLU A 367 22.65 1.64 13.38
CA GLU A 367 21.91 1.44 14.65
C GLU A 367 20.38 1.49 14.52
N ASP A 368 19.83 1.99 13.40
CA ASP A 368 18.39 1.95 13.11
C ASP A 368 18.07 0.72 12.25
N ASN A 369 17.37 -0.27 12.83
CA ASN A 369 16.87 -1.43 12.10
C ASN A 369 15.73 -0.99 11.17
N VAL A 370 15.99 -0.83 9.87
CA VAL A 370 14.94 -0.54 8.87
C VAL A 370 14.59 -1.82 8.12
N GLN A 371 13.34 -2.24 8.26
CA GLN A 371 12.78 -3.35 7.48
C GLN A 371 12.11 -2.82 6.22
N ILE A 372 12.77 -2.98 5.08
CA ILE A 372 12.21 -2.64 3.76
C ILE A 372 11.03 -3.56 3.39
N PRO A 373 10.09 -3.13 2.53
CA PRO A 373 9.02 -4.00 2.05
C PRO A 373 9.59 -5.22 1.31
N GLY A 374 9.02 -6.40 1.58
CA GLY A 374 9.45 -7.66 0.94
C GLY A 374 9.33 -7.65 -0.58
N VAL A 375 8.37 -6.90 -1.15
CA VAL A 375 8.23 -6.74 -2.59
C VAL A 375 9.40 -5.97 -3.22
N ILE A 376 10.02 -5.03 -2.48
CA ILE A 376 11.21 -4.30 -2.93
C ILE A 376 12.43 -5.21 -2.88
N ARG A 377 12.56 -6.03 -1.82
CA ARG A 377 13.61 -7.09 -1.78
C ARG A 377 13.48 -8.05 -2.95
N TRP A 378 12.28 -8.56 -3.16
CA TRP A 378 11.96 -9.46 -4.25
C TRP A 378 12.36 -8.85 -5.60
N PHE A 379 11.99 -7.60 -5.85
CA PHE A 379 12.35 -6.90 -7.08
C PHE A 379 13.86 -6.88 -7.33
N SER A 380 14.67 -6.65 -6.30
CA SER A 380 16.13 -6.69 -6.43
C SER A 380 16.64 -8.08 -6.88
N GLU A 381 16.00 -9.17 -6.44
CA GLU A 381 16.36 -10.54 -6.84
C GLU A 381 16.02 -10.84 -8.31
N ILE A 382 14.88 -10.35 -8.81
CA ILE A 382 14.43 -10.61 -10.18
C ILE A 382 14.86 -9.55 -11.20
N SER A 383 15.45 -8.43 -10.74
CA SER A 383 15.85 -7.29 -11.58
C SER A 383 16.72 -7.67 -12.78
N GLU A 384 17.65 -8.62 -12.61
CA GLU A 384 18.51 -9.10 -13.69
C GLU A 384 17.74 -9.83 -14.79
N ILE A 385 16.67 -10.53 -14.42
CA ILE A 385 15.78 -11.25 -15.37
C ILE A 385 14.88 -10.25 -16.10
N ILE A 386 14.41 -9.23 -15.38
CA ILE A 386 13.52 -8.18 -15.92
C ILE A 386 14.25 -7.31 -16.95
N GLY A 387 15.52 -6.99 -16.69
CA GLY A 387 16.35 -6.13 -17.52
C GLY A 387 16.62 -4.76 -16.89
N ARG A 388 17.87 -4.30 -17.00
CA ARG A 388 18.42 -3.17 -16.23
C ARG A 388 18.04 -1.75 -16.68
N ASP A 389 17.11 -1.63 -17.62
CA ASP A 389 16.67 -0.34 -18.16
C ASP A 389 15.15 -0.14 -17.99
N LYS A 390 14.49 -1.03 -17.26
CA LYS A 390 13.03 -0.97 -17.08
C LYS A 390 12.66 0.13 -16.09
N ILE A 391 11.64 0.91 -16.44
CA ILE A 391 10.95 1.82 -15.53
C ILE A 391 9.85 1.01 -14.83
N ILE A 392 9.77 1.14 -13.51
CA ILE A 392 8.75 0.52 -12.69
C ILE A 392 7.99 1.63 -11.96
N THR A 393 6.68 1.49 -11.90
CA THR A 393 5.83 2.36 -11.10
C THR A 393 5.66 1.76 -9.71
N ILE A 394 6.06 2.49 -8.68
CA ILE A 394 5.86 2.13 -7.28
C ILE A 394 4.56 2.77 -6.81
N ASN A 395 3.58 1.98 -6.40
CA ASN A 395 2.30 2.47 -5.90
C ASN A 395 2.25 2.39 -4.38
N ALA A 396 1.81 3.45 -3.70
CA ALA A 396 1.61 3.54 -2.27
C ALA A 396 0.13 3.71 -1.94
N ILE A 397 -0.44 2.81 -1.12
CA ILE A 397 -1.86 2.82 -0.73
C ILE A 397 -2.03 2.64 0.77
N SER A 398 -2.87 3.47 1.38
CA SER A 398 -3.34 3.26 2.75
C SER A 398 -4.79 3.72 2.93
N MET A 399 -5.44 3.18 3.97
CA MET A 399 -6.75 3.65 4.40
C MET A 399 -6.62 4.83 5.36
N GLU A 400 -7.35 5.91 5.08
CA GLU A 400 -7.53 7.02 6.00
C GLU A 400 -8.65 6.69 7.00
N ASP A 401 -8.38 6.91 8.29
CA ASP A 401 -9.32 6.66 9.37
C ASP A 401 -9.90 7.97 9.94
N ASP A 402 -11.05 7.86 10.60
CA ASP A 402 -11.76 8.98 11.24
C ASP A 402 -11.05 9.55 12.49
N GLY A 403 -9.89 9.04 12.88
CA GLY A 403 -9.18 9.39 14.11
C GLY A 403 -9.87 8.94 15.39
N ASN A 404 -10.98 8.20 15.30
CA ASN A 404 -11.76 7.78 16.45
C ASN A 404 -11.42 6.34 16.85
N ALA A 405 -10.70 6.22 17.97
CA ALA A 405 -10.21 4.94 18.49
C ALA A 405 -11.31 3.90 18.81
N THR A 406 -12.58 4.30 18.87
CA THR A 406 -13.71 3.39 19.14
C THR A 406 -14.31 2.77 17.88
N SER A 407 -14.16 3.42 16.72
CA SER A 407 -14.79 3.01 15.47
C SER A 407 -13.77 2.64 14.41
N TRP A 408 -12.69 3.41 14.28
CA TRP A 408 -11.73 3.31 13.17
C TRP A 408 -12.49 3.22 11.85
N MET A 409 -13.35 4.19 11.56
CA MET A 409 -14.11 4.14 10.32
C MET A 409 -13.19 4.50 9.15
N PRO A 410 -13.20 3.70 8.05
CA PRO A 410 -12.72 4.15 6.76
C PRO A 410 -13.40 5.46 6.36
N VAL A 411 -12.63 6.52 6.10
CA VAL A 411 -13.18 7.83 5.67
C VAL A 411 -12.59 8.35 4.37
N GLY A 412 -11.49 7.76 3.91
CA GLY A 412 -10.79 8.17 2.70
C GLY A 412 -9.66 7.22 2.36
N GLU A 413 -8.96 7.50 1.27
CA GLU A 413 -7.79 6.75 0.86
C GLU A 413 -6.59 7.67 0.66
N ILE A 414 -5.42 7.13 0.93
CA ILE A 414 -4.13 7.77 0.68
C ILE A 414 -3.51 7.00 -0.48
N TYR A 415 -3.26 7.70 -1.59
CA TYR A 415 -2.64 7.14 -2.79
C TYR A 415 -1.50 8.04 -3.27
N ASP A 416 -0.40 7.43 -3.67
CA ASP A 416 0.68 8.08 -4.41
C ASP A 416 1.37 7.05 -5.31
N ARG A 417 2.05 7.52 -6.35
CA ARG A 417 2.80 6.69 -7.31
C ARG A 417 4.14 7.31 -7.65
N LEU A 418 5.18 6.53 -7.87
CA LEU A 418 6.50 7.01 -8.24
C LEU A 418 7.09 6.17 -9.36
N ASP A 419 7.37 6.79 -10.49
CA ASP A 419 7.96 6.13 -11.67
C ASP A 419 9.50 6.25 -11.56
N ILE A 420 10.20 5.12 -11.48
CA ILE A 420 11.66 5.07 -11.33
C ILE A 420 12.27 3.95 -12.18
N HIS A 421 13.46 4.20 -12.73
CA HIS A 421 14.26 3.11 -13.31
C HIS A 421 14.71 2.13 -12.24
N GLU A 422 14.76 0.84 -12.59
CA GLU A 422 15.16 -0.24 -11.68
C GLU A 422 16.49 0.03 -10.98
N ILE A 423 17.44 0.66 -11.70
CA ILE A 423 18.79 0.95 -11.20
C ILE A 423 18.79 1.86 -9.96
N VAL A 424 17.76 2.70 -9.78
CA VAL A 424 17.60 3.54 -8.59
C VAL A 424 17.30 2.69 -7.34
N ILE A 425 16.64 1.55 -7.53
CA ILE A 425 16.30 0.60 -6.48
C ILE A 425 17.47 -0.35 -6.21
N THR A 426 18.08 -0.89 -7.28
CA THR A 426 19.00 -2.03 -7.22
C THR A 426 20.47 -1.67 -7.07
N ASP A 427 20.89 -0.44 -7.41
CA ASP A 427 22.25 0.04 -7.15
C ASP A 427 22.41 0.46 -5.67
N ASP A 428 22.51 -0.54 -4.80
CA ASP A 428 22.54 -0.43 -3.33
C ASP A 428 23.95 -0.28 -2.72
N ARG A 429 24.99 -0.23 -3.55
CA ARG A 429 26.37 0.06 -3.13
C ARG A 429 26.43 1.38 -2.36
N ASN A 430 27.44 1.57 -1.52
CA ASN A 430 27.61 2.82 -0.75
C ASN A 430 27.65 4.08 -1.63
N ASP A 431 28.19 3.98 -2.85
CA ASP A 431 28.20 5.04 -3.87
C ASP A 431 27.11 4.86 -4.94
N GLY A 432 26.15 3.97 -4.69
CA GLY A 432 25.05 3.57 -5.56
C GLY A 432 23.91 4.59 -5.62
N TRP A 433 23.08 4.50 -6.66
CA TRP A 433 21.93 5.40 -6.82
C TRP A 433 20.97 5.39 -5.64
N ASN A 434 20.76 4.24 -5.00
CA ASN A 434 19.84 4.13 -3.86
C ASN A 434 20.28 5.06 -2.70
N ASN A 435 21.56 4.98 -2.32
CA ASN A 435 22.14 5.85 -1.29
C ASN A 435 22.19 7.33 -1.72
N ILE A 436 22.56 7.62 -2.97
CA ILE A 436 22.61 8.99 -3.49
C ILE A 436 21.24 9.67 -3.45
N VAL A 437 20.19 8.98 -3.92
CA VAL A 437 18.84 9.52 -3.93
C VAL A 437 18.35 9.75 -2.49
N TYR A 438 18.60 8.80 -1.59
CA TYR A 438 18.29 8.99 -0.17
C TYR A 438 18.96 10.23 0.43
N ASP A 439 20.26 10.42 0.21
CA ASP A 439 20.99 11.56 0.75
C ASP A 439 20.43 12.89 0.22
N LEU A 440 20.03 12.93 -1.06
CA LEU A 440 19.40 14.10 -1.67
C LEU A 440 17.99 14.35 -1.11
N VAL A 441 17.23 13.30 -0.81
CA VAL A 441 15.93 13.41 -0.13
C VAL A 441 16.11 13.98 1.28
N GLU A 442 17.08 13.49 2.07
CA GLU A 442 17.34 14.01 3.42
C GLU A 442 17.93 15.43 3.39
N GLU A 443 18.79 15.76 2.43
CA GLU A 443 19.29 17.11 2.18
C GLU A 443 18.14 18.08 1.88
N THR A 444 17.21 17.67 1.01
CA THR A 444 15.99 18.41 0.67
C THR A 444 15.09 18.61 1.89
N LYS A 445 14.81 17.53 2.63
CA LYS A 445 13.98 17.59 3.85
C LYS A 445 14.57 18.53 4.89
N PHE A 446 15.90 18.52 5.07
CA PHE A 446 16.58 19.44 5.98
C PHE A 446 16.47 20.89 5.50
N ALA A 447 16.68 21.15 4.21
CA ALA A 447 16.56 22.49 3.65
C ALA A 447 15.15 23.08 3.84
N VAL A 448 14.10 22.29 3.62
CA VAL A 448 12.71 22.73 3.80
C VAL A 448 12.32 22.80 5.28
N SER A 449 12.50 21.70 6.02
CA SER A 449 11.91 21.53 7.36
C SER A 449 12.71 22.20 8.46
N VAL A 450 13.97 22.56 8.20
CA VAL A 450 14.85 23.24 9.14
C VAL A 450 15.20 24.64 8.64
N ILE A 451 15.85 24.75 7.48
CA ILE A 451 16.40 26.04 7.03
C ILE A 451 15.28 27.02 6.63
N TYR A 452 14.39 26.61 5.72
CA TYR A 452 13.26 27.42 5.29
C TYR A 452 12.23 27.62 6.42
N ARG A 453 11.93 26.56 7.20
CA ARG A 453 11.08 26.65 8.40
C ARG A 453 11.56 27.72 9.39
N ASN A 454 12.87 27.86 9.59
CA ASN A 454 13.43 28.88 10.47
C ASN A 454 13.22 30.31 9.95
N LEU A 455 13.29 30.52 8.62
CA LEU A 455 12.93 31.81 8.02
C LEU A 455 11.44 32.13 8.27
N LEU A 456 10.56 31.17 8.05
CA LEU A 456 9.12 31.32 8.29
C LEU A 456 8.81 31.61 9.75
N ALA A 457 9.48 30.92 10.68
CA ALA A 457 9.35 31.16 12.11
C ALA A 457 9.80 32.59 12.48
N ASP A 458 10.91 33.06 11.91
CA ASP A 458 11.36 34.43 12.11
C ASP A 458 10.33 35.46 11.64
N ILE A 459 9.73 35.25 10.48
CA ILE A 459 8.70 36.12 9.91
C ILE A 459 7.42 36.07 10.75
N SER A 460 7.01 34.88 11.19
CA SER A 460 5.88 34.66 12.08
C SER A 460 6.01 35.45 13.39
N ASP A 461 7.20 35.42 14.00
CA ASP A 461 7.52 36.19 15.21
C ASP A 461 7.37 37.71 14.96
N MET A 462 7.93 38.21 13.85
CA MET A 462 7.84 39.63 13.49
C MET A 462 6.39 40.08 13.28
N ARG A 463 5.57 39.24 12.66
CA ARG A 463 4.13 39.44 12.45
C ARG A 463 3.31 39.27 13.74
N ARG A 464 3.88 38.61 14.76
CA ARG A 464 3.20 38.17 16.00
C ARG A 464 2.02 37.26 15.73
N PHE A 465 2.16 36.36 14.77
CA PHE A 465 1.20 35.28 14.63
C PHE A 465 1.29 34.34 15.84
N LYS A 466 0.16 33.74 16.20
CA LYS A 466 0.08 32.74 17.26
C LYS A 466 -0.02 31.36 16.62
N GLY A 467 0.70 30.39 17.17
CA GLY A 467 0.73 29.01 16.66
C GLY A 467 1.60 28.84 15.41
N THR A 468 1.44 27.69 14.75
CA THR A 468 2.30 27.25 13.64
C THR A 468 1.60 27.23 12.28
N ALA A 469 0.31 27.58 12.20
CA ALA A 469 -0.49 27.47 10.97
C ALA A 469 0.18 28.12 9.75
N PHE A 470 0.66 29.36 9.87
CA PHE A 470 1.40 30.04 8.80
C PHE A 470 2.65 29.26 8.36
N ILE A 471 3.38 28.67 9.30
CA ILE A 471 4.60 27.91 9.02
C ILE A 471 4.23 26.60 8.33
N ASP A 472 3.26 25.86 8.87
CA ASP A 472 2.88 24.54 8.39
C ASP A 472 2.22 24.61 7.00
N GLU A 473 1.44 25.65 6.72
CA GLU A 473 0.89 25.95 5.40
C GLU A 473 2.00 26.22 4.37
N ASN A 474 2.96 27.09 4.68
CA ASN A 474 4.07 27.41 3.77
C ASN A 474 5.06 26.23 3.59
N ILE A 475 5.19 25.36 4.59
CA ILE A 475 5.98 24.12 4.46
C ILE A 475 5.26 23.12 3.56
N SER A 476 3.94 22.99 3.70
CA SER A 476 3.13 22.11 2.83
C SER A 476 3.18 22.58 1.38
N GLU A 477 3.01 23.89 1.15
CA GLU A 477 3.15 24.52 -0.17
C GLU A 477 4.54 24.31 -0.77
N MET A 478 5.60 24.43 0.03
CA MET A 478 6.97 24.18 -0.44
C MET A 478 7.15 22.74 -0.91
N TYR A 479 6.64 21.76 -0.16
CA TYR A 479 6.71 20.36 -0.60
C TYR A 479 5.86 20.11 -1.85
N TYR A 480 4.70 20.76 -1.98
CA TYR A 480 3.87 20.70 -3.19
C TYR A 480 4.63 21.23 -4.42
N ILE A 481 5.31 22.38 -4.30
CA ILE A 481 6.13 22.97 -5.37
C ILE A 481 7.31 22.07 -5.76
N ILE A 482 7.92 21.39 -4.79
CA ILE A 482 9.06 20.49 -4.99
C ILE A 482 8.63 19.14 -5.60
N ASP A 483 7.40 18.70 -5.36
CA ASP A 483 6.94 17.35 -5.65
C ASP A 483 7.11 16.95 -7.13
N HIS A 484 6.53 17.73 -8.04
CA HIS A 484 6.60 17.44 -9.47
C HIS A 484 8.04 17.52 -10.03
N PRO A 485 8.83 18.57 -9.75
CA PRO A 485 10.24 18.60 -10.12
C PRO A 485 11.07 17.42 -9.58
N PHE A 486 10.78 16.93 -8.37
CA PHE A 486 11.47 15.76 -7.83
C PHE A 486 11.13 14.50 -8.64
N ARG A 487 9.85 14.31 -8.98
CA ARG A 487 9.39 13.17 -9.80
C ARG A 487 10.00 13.18 -11.19
N ASP A 488 10.05 14.34 -11.84
CA ASP A 488 10.70 14.49 -13.15
C ASP A 488 12.20 14.18 -13.05
N TRP A 489 12.87 14.65 -11.99
CA TRP A 489 14.29 14.39 -11.78
C TRP A 489 14.57 12.90 -11.53
N ILE A 490 13.88 12.26 -10.59
CA ILE A 490 14.16 10.86 -10.23
C ILE A 490 13.82 9.88 -11.36
N SER A 491 12.73 10.13 -12.10
CA SER A 491 12.35 9.33 -13.27
C SER A 491 13.32 9.47 -14.44
N SER A 492 14.09 10.57 -14.49
CA SER A 492 15.11 10.80 -15.52
C SER A 492 16.47 10.12 -15.25
N ILE A 493 16.63 9.46 -14.10
CA ILE A 493 17.85 8.72 -13.77
C ILE A 493 17.81 7.37 -14.45
N ASP A 494 18.73 7.12 -15.37
CA ASP A 494 18.88 5.87 -16.11
C ASP A 494 20.28 5.24 -15.91
N ILE A 495 20.53 4.09 -16.55
CA ILE A 495 21.82 3.39 -16.47
C ILE A 495 23.00 4.18 -17.04
N LYS A 496 22.75 5.19 -17.89
CA LYS A 496 23.77 6.02 -18.54
C LYS A 496 24.03 7.33 -17.80
N SER A 497 23.20 7.64 -16.80
CA SER A 497 23.23 8.90 -16.09
C SER A 497 24.52 9.06 -15.29
N SER A 498 25.10 10.25 -15.34
CA SER A 498 26.21 10.62 -14.46
C SER A 498 25.68 10.96 -13.08
N LYS A 499 26.13 10.21 -12.06
CA LYS A 499 25.79 10.42 -10.65
C LYS A 499 26.05 11.86 -10.20
N GLU A 500 27.24 12.39 -10.52
CA GLU A 500 27.63 13.75 -10.17
C GLU A 500 26.71 14.79 -10.85
N GLU A 501 26.43 14.62 -12.14
CA GLU A 501 25.59 15.58 -12.88
C GLU A 501 24.16 15.59 -12.34
N LYS A 502 23.57 14.43 -12.06
CA LYS A 502 22.21 14.32 -11.49
C LYS A 502 22.12 14.90 -10.08
N VAL A 503 23.15 14.74 -9.26
CA VAL A 503 23.24 15.38 -7.94
C VAL A 503 23.17 16.90 -8.07
N PHE A 504 24.02 17.49 -8.93
CA PHE A 504 24.06 18.94 -9.11
C PHE A 504 22.82 19.50 -9.81
N GLU A 505 22.23 18.73 -10.73
CA GLU A 505 20.95 19.04 -11.36
C GLU A 505 19.86 19.22 -10.30
N TRP A 506 19.68 18.23 -9.41
CA TRP A 506 18.68 18.30 -8.34
C TRP A 506 18.94 19.46 -7.38
N ARG A 507 20.19 19.58 -6.89
CA ARG A 507 20.58 20.65 -5.96
C ARG A 507 20.27 22.03 -6.52
N LYS A 508 20.53 22.25 -7.81
CA LYS A 508 20.21 23.51 -8.49
C LYS A 508 18.70 23.77 -8.53
N ILE A 509 17.91 22.75 -8.87
CA ILE A 509 16.44 22.83 -8.93
C ILE A 509 15.88 23.20 -7.55
N VAL A 510 16.17 22.38 -6.53
CA VAL A 510 15.58 22.54 -5.20
C VAL A 510 16.02 23.85 -4.53
N LYS A 511 17.29 24.24 -4.67
CA LYS A 511 17.80 25.52 -4.16
C LYS A 511 17.09 26.70 -4.82
N GLY A 512 16.88 26.64 -6.14
CA GLY A 512 16.14 27.66 -6.89
C GLY A 512 14.69 27.82 -6.42
N LEU A 513 13.98 26.71 -6.22
CA LEU A 513 12.59 26.71 -5.73
C LEU A 513 12.47 27.29 -4.31
N ILE A 514 13.38 26.90 -3.42
CA ILE A 514 13.43 27.39 -2.03
C ILE A 514 13.73 28.90 -2.00
N LEU A 515 14.72 29.36 -2.77
CA LEU A 515 15.06 30.79 -2.87
C LEU A 515 13.90 31.60 -3.43
N LYS A 516 13.29 31.16 -4.55
CA LYS A 516 12.16 31.85 -5.17
C LYS A 516 10.99 32.04 -4.19
N SER A 517 10.61 30.99 -3.47
CA SER A 517 9.52 31.08 -2.49
C SER A 517 9.87 32.00 -1.32
N ALA A 518 11.12 31.96 -0.85
CA ALA A 518 11.60 32.88 0.18
C ALA A 518 11.58 34.35 -0.28
N GLU A 519 11.95 34.62 -1.54
CA GLU A 519 11.88 35.95 -2.16
C GLU A 519 10.44 36.44 -2.26
N GLU A 520 9.50 35.60 -2.70
CA GLU A 520 8.09 35.96 -2.79
C GLU A 520 7.50 36.35 -1.41
N ILE A 521 7.85 35.63 -0.35
CA ILE A 521 7.44 35.98 1.02
C ILE A 521 8.10 37.30 1.47
N ALA A 522 9.38 37.50 1.14
CA ALA A 522 10.10 38.73 1.47
C ALA A 522 9.51 39.95 0.75
N LEU A 523 9.11 39.82 -0.51
CA LEU A 523 8.46 40.86 -1.31
C LEU A 523 7.06 41.21 -0.77
N LYS A 524 6.32 40.21 -0.26
CA LYS A 524 5.03 40.41 0.40
C LYS A 524 5.14 40.97 1.82
N SER A 525 6.35 41.12 2.36
CA SER A 525 6.57 41.61 3.72
C SER A 525 6.56 43.14 3.79
N GLY A 526 6.02 43.68 4.88
CA GLY A 526 5.81 45.10 5.07
C GLY A 526 6.87 45.78 5.93
N SER A 527 6.63 47.05 6.26
CA SER A 527 7.55 47.87 7.08
C SER A 527 7.84 47.26 8.46
N ARG A 528 6.96 46.41 8.97
CA ARG A 528 7.08 45.77 10.29
C ARG A 528 8.22 44.75 10.31
N GLU A 529 8.31 43.90 9.30
CA GLU A 529 9.34 42.86 9.18
C GLU A 529 10.72 43.48 8.92
N TYR A 530 10.79 44.59 8.17
CA TYR A 530 12.03 45.33 7.95
C TYR A 530 12.51 46.09 9.19
N LYS A 531 11.59 46.68 10.00
CA LYS A 531 11.94 47.25 11.31
C LYS A 531 12.35 46.16 12.31
N GLY A 532 11.69 45.01 12.25
CA GLY A 532 11.97 43.85 13.09
C GLY A 532 11.45 43.99 14.52
N ILE A 533 11.87 43.04 15.35
CA ILE A 533 11.56 42.98 16.79
C ILE A 533 12.85 42.89 17.60
N ILE A 534 12.77 43.34 18.86
CA ILE A 534 13.85 43.19 19.83
C ILE A 534 13.71 41.81 20.48
N VAL A 535 14.77 41.02 20.42
CA VAL A 535 14.84 39.69 21.05
C VAL A 535 16.03 39.63 21.99
N LYS A 536 15.87 38.90 23.10
CA LYS A 536 16.98 38.61 24.02
C LYS A 536 17.84 37.49 23.42
N ARG A 537 19.17 37.63 23.44
CA ARG A 537 20.05 36.53 23.07
C ARG A 537 19.91 35.37 24.06
N LYS A 538 19.84 34.14 23.54
CA LYS A 538 19.99 32.94 24.37
C LYS A 538 21.49 32.76 24.69
N ASN A 539 21.80 32.45 25.95
CA ASN A 539 23.16 32.19 26.48
C ASN A 539 24.09 33.42 26.66
N GLU A 540 23.54 34.63 26.74
CA GLU A 540 24.29 35.84 27.10
C GLU A 540 23.62 36.59 28.27
N PRO A 541 24.35 37.42 29.03
CA PRO A 541 23.78 38.20 30.12
C PRO A 541 22.57 39.04 29.65
N ILE A 542 21.60 39.20 30.55
CA ILE A 542 20.22 39.71 30.34
C ILE A 542 20.15 41.08 29.61
N THR A 543 21.27 41.77 29.46
CA THR A 543 21.41 43.12 28.91
C THR A 543 21.64 43.20 27.39
N GLU A 544 22.00 42.12 26.70
CA GLU A 544 22.21 42.17 25.23
C GLU A 544 20.94 41.83 24.45
N SER A 545 20.23 42.88 24.04
CA SER A 545 19.09 42.80 23.14
C SER A 545 19.54 42.97 21.68
N CYS A 546 19.16 42.05 20.80
CA CYS A 546 19.47 42.14 19.36
C CYS A 546 18.20 42.41 18.54
N ILE A 547 18.36 43.14 17.43
CA ILE A 547 17.28 43.37 16.47
C ILE A 547 17.23 42.18 15.50
N LYS A 548 16.11 41.46 15.52
CA LYS A 548 15.73 40.43 14.54
C LYS A 548 14.81 41.06 13.51
N ASN A 549 15.29 41.22 12.29
CA ASN A 549 14.55 41.78 11.16
C ASN A 549 14.69 40.89 9.92
N LEU A 550 13.85 41.14 8.91
CA LEU A 550 13.79 40.34 7.70
C LEU A 550 15.13 40.25 6.98
N ALA A 551 15.85 41.36 6.84
CA ALA A 551 17.15 41.38 6.14
C ALA A 551 18.16 40.42 6.80
N LYS A 552 18.31 40.47 8.13
CA LYS A 552 19.23 39.56 8.86
C LYS A 552 18.76 38.11 8.80
N SER A 553 17.46 37.88 8.97
CA SER A 553 16.87 36.53 8.89
C SER A 553 17.05 35.92 7.50
N TYR A 554 16.84 36.70 6.44
CA TYR A 554 17.02 36.29 5.05
C TYR A 554 18.49 36.00 4.72
N SER A 555 19.42 36.89 5.11
CA SER A 555 20.86 36.63 4.92
C SER A 555 21.33 35.38 5.65
N ARG A 556 20.84 35.15 6.87
CA ARG A 556 21.12 33.93 7.63
C ARG A 556 20.55 32.68 6.95
N PHE A 557 19.30 32.75 6.49
CA PHE A 557 18.65 31.70 5.71
C PHE A 557 19.48 31.35 4.48
N LYS A 558 19.85 32.35 3.67
CA LYS A 558 20.63 32.16 2.44
C LYS A 558 21.99 31.52 2.75
N TYR A 559 22.71 32.01 3.76
CA TYR A 559 23.98 31.42 4.18
C TYR A 559 23.86 29.93 4.54
N PHE A 560 22.85 29.55 5.33
CA PHE A 560 22.68 28.13 5.69
C PHE A 560 22.22 27.29 4.50
N LEU A 561 21.40 27.84 3.62
CA LEU A 561 20.98 27.17 2.39
C LEU A 561 22.17 26.91 1.47
N ASP A 562 23.00 27.93 1.22
CA ASP A 562 24.21 27.83 0.39
C ASP A 562 25.21 26.83 0.98
N LYS A 563 25.33 26.79 2.32
CA LYS A 563 26.18 25.81 3.01
C LYS A 563 25.66 24.38 2.89
N LYS A 564 24.34 24.19 2.92
CA LYS A 564 23.72 22.85 2.90
C LYS A 564 23.56 22.30 1.49
N ILE A 565 23.17 23.13 0.52
CA ILE A 565 22.98 22.76 -0.88
C ILE A 565 23.97 23.54 -1.74
N LYS A 566 25.04 22.87 -2.12
CA LYS A 566 26.10 23.44 -2.96
C LYS A 566 25.85 23.14 -4.44
N THR A 567 25.86 24.19 -5.24
CA THR A 567 25.90 24.06 -6.70
C THR A 567 27.29 23.61 -7.15
N LYS A 568 27.38 23.15 -8.40
CA LYS A 568 28.63 22.70 -9.02
C LYS A 568 29.70 23.79 -8.88
N GLU A 569 29.37 25.02 -9.25
CA GLU A 569 30.28 26.17 -9.20
C GLU A 569 30.78 26.48 -7.78
N GLU A 570 29.90 26.38 -6.78
CA GLU A 570 30.22 26.63 -5.37
C GLU A 570 31.16 25.55 -4.80
N GLU A 571 30.91 24.28 -5.15
CA GLU A 571 31.72 23.16 -4.66
C GLU A 571 33.12 23.16 -5.29
N TYR A 572 33.23 23.44 -6.59
CA TYR A 572 34.53 23.57 -7.26
C TYR A 572 35.32 24.82 -6.81
N ALA A 573 34.64 25.90 -6.40
CA ALA A 573 35.29 27.10 -5.90
C ALA A 573 35.93 26.90 -4.50
N GLU A 574 35.36 26.06 -3.64
CA GLU A 574 35.94 25.74 -2.32
C GLU A 574 37.06 24.69 -2.38
N SER A 575 37.12 23.89 -3.46
CA SER A 575 38.17 22.89 -3.68
C SER A 575 39.50 23.46 -4.18
N LYS A 576 39.52 24.75 -4.54
CA LYS A 576 40.69 25.52 -4.98
C LYS A 576 41.14 26.47 -3.88
#